data_AF-A0A7C4R3E2-F1
#
_entry.id   AF-A0A7C4R3E2-F1
#
_cell.length_a   1.000
_cell.length_b   1.000
_cell.length_c   1.000
_cell.angle_alpha   90.00
_cell.angle_beta   90.00
_cell.angle_gamma   90.00
#
_symmetry.space_group_name_H-M   'P 1'
#
loop_
_entity.id
_entity.type
_entity.pdbx_description
1 polymer ?
#
loop_
_entity_poly.entity_id
_entity_poly.type
_entity_poly.pdbx_seq_one_letter_code
_entity_poly.pdbx_strand_id
1 'polypeptide(L)'
;MFKNCNKIKLPIKKKGAVYLRFNIQIENKEILLDESKKQSIFLGNWYSSIIDPKGVNYEKIGYKIGSCPIAEKVARLSVNLPTYPGLTEEEIKKIAKLILNIYGNKRN
;
A
#
# COMPACT_ATOMS: atom_id res chain seq x y z
N MET A 1 11.10 -3.88 10.92
CA MET A 1 10.56 -5.18 10.46
C MET A 1 10.82 -5.44 8.97
N PHE A 2 10.67 -4.47 8.06
CA PHE A 2 10.81 -4.71 6.61
C PHE A 2 12.20 -4.43 5.97
N LYS A 3 13.26 -4.20 6.76
CA LYS A 3 14.52 -3.59 6.27
C LYS A 3 15.27 -4.37 5.17
N ASN A 4 14.93 -5.64 4.93
CA ASN A 4 15.60 -6.49 3.93
C ASN A 4 14.61 -7.15 2.94
N CYS A 5 13.41 -6.59 2.75
CA CYS A 5 12.40 -7.17 1.87
C CYS A 5 12.36 -6.45 0.52
N ASN A 6 12.95 -7.03 -0.52
CA ASN A 6 13.06 -6.39 -1.85
C ASN A 6 11.69 -6.20 -2.52
N LYS A 7 10.67 -6.93 -2.09
CA LYS A 7 9.30 -6.86 -2.61
C LYS A 7 8.45 -5.75 -1.96
N ILE A 8 8.96 -5.09 -0.92
CA ILE A 8 8.24 -4.06 -0.16
C ILE A 8 9.02 -2.75 -0.23
N LYS A 9 8.45 -1.74 -0.89
CA LYS A 9 9.01 -0.39 -0.88
C LYS A 9 8.36 0.44 0.21
N LEU A 10 9.18 0.98 1.10
CA LEU A 10 8.76 1.83 2.21
C LEU A 10 8.66 3.30 1.79
N PRO A 11 7.85 4.12 2.50
CA PRO A 11 7.85 5.56 2.26
C PRO A 11 9.21 6.14 2.63
N ILE A 12 9.60 7.22 1.94
CA ILE A 12 10.87 7.91 2.21
C ILE A 12 10.82 8.48 3.63
N LYS A 13 11.81 8.14 4.45
CA LYS A 13 11.93 8.68 5.79
C LYS A 13 12.31 10.16 5.71
N LYS A 14 11.41 11.04 6.13
CA LYS A 14 11.63 12.49 6.17
C LYS A 14 11.56 12.99 7.60
N LYS A 15 12.55 13.78 8.04
CA LYS A 15 12.57 14.41 9.36
C LYS A 15 11.37 15.36 9.48
N GLY A 16 10.63 15.28 10.60
CA GLY A 16 9.44 16.10 10.84
C GLY A 16 8.17 15.65 10.09
N ALA A 17 8.20 14.52 9.36
CA ALA A 17 7.00 13.99 8.73
C ALA A 17 5.99 13.50 9.78
N VAL A 18 4.73 13.91 9.62
CA VAL A 18 3.60 13.54 10.50
C VAL A 18 2.95 12.20 10.13
N TYR A 19 3.30 11.64 8.96
CA TYR A 19 2.81 10.35 8.45
C TYR A 19 1.28 10.16 8.51
N LEU A 20 0.51 11.16 8.06
CA LEU A 20 -0.96 11.05 7.92
C LEU A 20 -1.37 9.80 7.12
N ARG A 21 -0.54 9.37 6.16
CA ARG A 21 -0.63 8.06 5.52
C ARG A 21 0.74 7.40 5.53
N PHE A 22 0.78 6.14 5.95
CA PHE A 22 1.97 5.31 5.84
C PHE A 22 1.81 4.40 4.62
N ASN A 23 2.19 4.92 3.45
CA ASN A 23 2.04 4.23 2.18
C ASN A 23 3.22 3.31 1.90
N ILE A 24 2.94 2.04 1.65
CA ILE A 24 3.92 1.07 1.11
C ILE A 24 3.56 0.75 -0.34
N GLN A 25 4.57 0.38 -1.13
CA GLN A 25 4.36 -0.10 -2.50
C GLN A 25 4.73 -1.59 -2.58
N ILE A 26 3.78 -2.40 -3.04
CA ILE A 26 3.90 -3.85 -3.19
C ILE A 26 3.25 -4.28 -4.51
N GLU A 27 3.86 -5.25 -5.18
CA GLU A 27 3.25 -5.91 -6.35
C GLU A 27 2.08 -6.80 -5.90
N ASN A 28 1.08 -7.00 -6.77
CA ASN A 28 -0.09 -7.82 -6.49
C ASN A 28 -0.79 -7.47 -5.15
N LYS A 29 -1.00 -6.17 -4.89
CA LYS A 29 -1.56 -5.67 -3.62
C LYS A 29 -2.92 -6.26 -3.24
N GLU A 30 -3.69 -6.71 -4.23
CA GLU A 30 -5.01 -7.32 -3.99
C GLU A 30 -4.90 -8.58 -3.11
N ILE A 31 -3.82 -9.36 -3.23
CA ILE A 31 -3.55 -10.51 -2.35
C ILE A 31 -3.48 -10.05 -0.89
N LEU A 32 -2.74 -8.96 -0.62
CA LEU A 32 -2.65 -8.41 0.73
C LEU A 32 -4.01 -7.92 1.25
N LEU A 33 -4.74 -7.18 0.41
CA LEU A 33 -6.03 -6.60 0.79
C LEU A 33 -7.05 -7.70 1.11
N ASP A 34 -7.06 -8.79 0.36
CA ASP A 34 -7.99 -9.90 0.59
C ASP A 34 -7.58 -10.75 1.80
N GLU A 35 -6.29 -11.05 1.97
CA GLU A 35 -5.80 -11.74 3.17
C GLU A 35 -5.97 -10.90 4.45
N SER A 36 -5.84 -9.58 4.35
CA SER A 36 -6.05 -8.70 5.51
C SER A 36 -7.51 -8.67 5.94
N LYS A 37 -8.46 -8.60 4.98
CA LYS A 37 -9.90 -8.68 5.26
C LYS A 37 -10.28 -9.97 5.98
N LYS A 38 -9.75 -11.12 5.55
CA LYS A 38 -10.00 -12.43 6.21
C LYS A 38 -9.58 -12.45 7.68
N GLN A 39 -8.65 -11.58 8.08
CA GLN A 39 -8.13 -11.49 9.44
C GLN A 39 -8.66 -10.25 10.21
N SER A 40 -9.71 -9.62 9.69
CA SER A 40 -10.30 -8.37 10.20
C SER A 40 -9.30 -7.22 10.29
N ILE A 41 -8.32 -7.18 9.38
CA ILE A 41 -7.36 -6.10 9.23
C ILE A 41 -7.78 -5.26 8.02
N PHE A 42 -8.21 -4.03 8.28
CA PHE A 42 -8.59 -3.09 7.23
C PHE A 42 -7.40 -2.22 6.85
N LEU A 43 -6.86 -2.46 5.65
CA LEU A 43 -5.82 -1.62 5.06
C LEU A 43 -6.46 -0.62 4.10
N GLY A 44 -5.85 0.56 4.00
CA GLY A 44 -6.33 1.60 3.08
C GLY A 44 -5.94 1.26 1.64
N ASN A 45 -6.92 1.21 0.74
CA ASN A 45 -6.73 0.96 -0.68
C ASN A 45 -6.63 2.24 -1.53
N TRP A 46 -6.57 3.42 -0.89
CA TRP A 46 -6.45 4.70 -1.60
C TRP A 46 -4.98 4.98 -2.01
N TYR A 47 -4.68 5.29 -3.27
CA TYR A 47 -5.59 5.30 -4.42
C TYR A 47 -5.68 3.90 -5.07
N SER A 48 -6.90 3.54 -5.50
CA SER A 48 -7.19 2.25 -6.14
C SER A 48 -6.93 2.28 -7.65
N SER A 49 -6.91 3.48 -8.22
CA SER A 49 -6.62 3.78 -9.63
C SER A 49 -5.83 5.08 -9.74
N ILE A 50 -5.34 5.43 -10.95
CA ILE A 50 -4.59 6.68 -11.15
C ILE A 50 -5.45 7.92 -10.86
N ILE A 51 -6.73 7.87 -11.23
CA ILE A 51 -7.73 8.88 -10.90
C ILE A 51 -8.93 8.12 -10.36
N ASP A 52 -9.16 8.24 -9.05
CA ASP A 52 -10.30 7.62 -8.38
C ASP A 52 -11.58 8.47 -8.53
N PRO A 53 -12.77 7.84 -8.52
CA PRO A 53 -12.99 6.41 -8.28
C PRO A 53 -12.62 5.52 -9.48
N LYS A 54 -12.35 4.24 -9.20
CA LYS A 54 -12.13 3.24 -10.25
C LYS A 54 -13.29 3.23 -11.24
N GLY A 55 -12.97 3.24 -12.54
CA GLY A 55 -13.97 3.25 -13.62
C GLY A 55 -14.23 4.64 -14.23
N VAL A 56 -13.52 5.68 -13.76
CA VAL A 56 -13.50 6.99 -14.43
C VAL A 56 -13.17 6.84 -15.91
N ASN A 57 -13.96 7.48 -16.77
CA ASN A 57 -13.66 7.60 -18.18
C ASN A 57 -12.58 8.67 -18.38
N TYR A 58 -11.35 8.22 -18.66
CA TYR A 58 -10.20 9.10 -18.80
C TYR A 58 -10.32 10.10 -19.95
N GLU A 59 -10.93 9.71 -21.07
CA GLU A 59 -11.13 10.61 -22.22
C GLU A 59 -12.00 11.80 -21.85
N LYS A 60 -13.11 11.55 -21.14
CA LYS A 60 -14.05 12.61 -20.72
C LYS A 60 -13.43 13.64 -19.78
N ILE A 61 -12.39 13.26 -19.04
CA ILE A 61 -11.68 14.16 -18.12
C ILE A 61 -10.35 14.66 -18.68
N GLY A 62 -10.06 14.38 -19.96
CA GLY A 62 -8.84 14.80 -20.63
C GLY A 62 -7.57 14.12 -20.14
N TYR A 63 -7.68 12.98 -19.44
CA TYR A 63 -6.52 12.20 -19.02
C TYR A 63 -6.14 11.20 -20.11
N LYS A 64 -4.84 11.17 -20.48
CA LYS A 64 -4.31 10.22 -21.47
C LYS A 64 -3.51 9.12 -20.77
N ILE A 65 -3.88 7.86 -20.95
CA ILE A 65 -3.09 6.73 -20.45
C ILE A 65 -1.66 6.79 -21.01
N GLY A 66 -0.68 6.56 -20.14
CA GLY A 66 0.75 6.66 -20.44
C GLY A 66 1.32 8.08 -20.33
N SER A 67 0.49 9.09 -20.09
CA SER A 67 0.97 10.47 -19.89
C SER A 67 1.70 10.67 -18.55
N CYS A 68 1.31 9.92 -17.51
CA CYS A 68 1.94 9.94 -16.19
C CYS A 68 2.37 8.52 -15.75
N PRO A 69 3.37 7.91 -16.39
CA PRO A 69 3.70 6.49 -16.21
C PRO A 69 4.11 6.13 -14.78
N ILE A 70 4.77 7.06 -14.09
CA ILE A 70 5.17 6.87 -12.68
C ILE A 70 3.92 6.82 -11.79
N ALA A 71 2.99 7.76 -11.97
CA ALA A 71 1.78 7.82 -11.16
C ALA A 71 0.91 6.58 -11.42
N GLU A 72 0.76 6.18 -12.69
CA GLU A 72 0.02 4.98 -13.09
C GLU A 72 0.60 3.71 -12.47
N LYS A 73 1.93 3.59 -12.44
CA LYS A 73 2.62 2.50 -11.78
C LYS A 73 2.37 2.53 -10.27
N VAL A 74 2.61 3.66 -9.60
CA VAL A 74 2.51 3.76 -8.13
C VAL A 74 1.09 3.51 -7.64
N ALA A 75 0.06 3.98 -8.35
CA ALA A 75 -1.33 3.72 -7.99
C ALA A 75 -1.65 2.22 -7.89
N ARG A 76 -1.10 1.39 -8.80
CA ARG A 76 -1.28 -0.06 -8.78
C ARG A 76 -0.60 -0.76 -7.61
N LEU A 77 0.47 -0.16 -7.07
CA LEU A 77 1.29 -0.77 -6.01
C LEU A 77 0.91 -0.27 -4.60
N SER A 78 0.22 0.86 -4.53
CA SER A 78 -0.04 1.62 -3.31
C SER A 78 -1.00 0.91 -2.34
N VAL A 79 -0.55 0.72 -1.09
CA VAL A 79 -1.35 0.30 0.07
C VAL A 79 -1.02 1.20 1.26
N ASN A 80 -2.03 1.76 1.92
CA ASN A 80 -1.85 2.53 3.14
C ASN A 80 -2.01 1.63 4.37
N LEU A 81 -1.00 1.64 5.23
CA LEU A 81 -1.07 1.02 6.54
C LEU A 81 -1.84 1.93 7.52
N PRO A 82 -2.51 1.36 8.54
CA PRO A 82 -3.18 2.12 9.57
C PRO A 82 -2.23 3.05 10.33
N THR A 83 -2.70 4.25 10.63
CA THR A 83 -1.95 5.31 11.34
C THR A 83 -2.80 6.02 12.40
N TYR A 84 -3.95 5.44 12.76
CA TYR A 84 -4.85 6.05 13.75
C TYR A 84 -4.24 5.99 15.18
N PRO A 85 -4.55 6.96 16.06
CA PRO A 85 -3.89 7.08 17.37
C PRO A 85 -4.00 5.86 18.30
N GLY A 86 -5.08 5.08 18.19
CA GLY A 86 -5.34 3.90 19.03
C GLY A 86 -4.66 2.61 18.55
N LEU A 87 -3.83 2.64 17.51
CA LEU A 87 -3.21 1.43 16.96
C LEU A 87 -2.18 0.85 17.93
N THR A 88 -2.42 -0.38 18.38
CA THR A 88 -1.57 -1.05 19.38
C THR A 88 -0.32 -1.67 18.76
N GLU A 89 0.72 -1.92 19.58
CA GLU A 89 1.90 -2.65 19.12
C GLU A 89 1.59 -4.07 18.64
N GLU A 90 0.60 -4.73 19.24
CA GLU A 90 0.18 -6.08 18.86
C GLU A 90 -0.45 -6.08 17.47
N GLU A 91 -1.31 -5.11 17.17
CA GLU A 91 -1.87 -4.91 15.83
C GLU A 91 -0.79 -4.58 14.81
N ILE A 92 0.17 -3.71 15.17
CA ILE A 92 1.34 -3.42 14.31
C ILE A 92 2.12 -4.70 14.00
N LYS A 93 2.38 -5.54 15.01
CA LYS A 93 3.08 -6.83 14.85
C LYS A 93 2.26 -7.79 13.99
N LYS A 94 0.94 -7.86 14.18
CA LYS A 94 0.02 -8.68 13.38
C LYS A 94 0.04 -8.28 11.90
N ILE A 95 -0.11 -6.99 11.62
CA ILE A 95 -0.05 -6.41 10.27
C ILE A 95 1.31 -6.70 9.62
N ALA A 96 2.40 -6.42 10.34
CA ALA A 96 3.74 -6.64 9.82
C ALA A 96 4.03 -8.12 9.54
N LYS A 97 3.56 -9.03 10.41
CA LYS A 97 3.68 -10.48 10.22
C LYS A 97 2.90 -10.94 8.99
N LEU A 98 1.67 -10.46 8.79
CA LEU A 98 0.88 -10.76 7.59
C LEU A 98 1.62 -10.34 6.31
N ILE A 99 2.11 -9.11 6.27
CA ILE A 99 2.86 -8.59 5.12
C ILE A 99 4.13 -9.41 4.86
N LEU A 100 4.88 -9.75 5.91
CA LEU A 100 6.09 -10.57 5.80
C LEU A 100 5.80 -12.02 5.37
N ASN A 101 4.67 -12.60 5.75
CA ASN A 101 4.30 -13.94 5.31
C ASN A 101 4.05 -13.99 3.79
N ILE A 102 3.47 -12.92 3.22
CA ILE A 102 3.15 -12.86 1.79
C ILE A 102 4.35 -12.37 0.96
N TYR A 103 5.05 -11.33 1.43
CA TYR A 103 6.08 -10.61 0.65
C TYR A 103 7.48 -10.65 1.24
N GLY A 104 7.67 -11.30 2.39
CA GLY A 104 9.00 -11.52 2.96
C GLY A 104 9.85 -12.38 2.01
N ASN A 105 11.17 -12.27 2.15
CA ASN A 105 12.06 -13.20 1.48
C ASN A 105 11.86 -14.58 2.10
N LYS A 106 11.81 -15.63 1.28
CA LYS A 106 11.85 -17.00 1.80
C LYS A 106 13.14 -17.13 2.61
N ARG A 107 13.01 -17.53 3.87
CA ARG A 107 14.16 -18.01 4.63
C ARG A 107 14.54 -19.34 3.98
N ASN A 108 15.75 -19.40 3.41
CA ASN A 108 16.38 -20.68 3.08
C ASN A 108 16.63 -21.45 4.38
#